data_AF-A0A7S1AMD9-F1
#
_entry.id   AF-A0A7S1AMD9-F1
#
_cell.length_a   1.000
_cell.length_b   1.000
_cell.length_c   1.000
_cell.angle_alpha   90.00
_cell.angle_beta   90.00
_cell.angle_gamma   90.00
#
_symmetry.space_group_name_H-M   'P 1'
#
loop_
_entity.id
_entity.type
_entity.pdbx_description
1 polymer ?
#
loop_
_entity_poly.entity_id
_entity_poly.type
_entity_poly.pdbx_seq_one_letter_code
_entity_poly.pdbx_strand_id
1 'polypeptide(L)'
;YNPWDQSLHDEGEPHWTTIARLLKETGGDGFNGDTMYTMYREFWDAGEAIGHRIVGEMEDGGYAETVGWSQDTRYTSNNWSPMGWGYFGNGNKLMAFSYSYEPSIDRIKWLDPRGRRMTHVNDRWSIDRHSPMQFAHFNGVGYESWENVWGVYMTFTQRDA
;
A
#
# COMPACT_ATOMS: atom_id res chain seq x y z
N TYR A 1 -3.72 -16.14 9.33
CA TYR A 1 -4.70 -15.17 9.82
C TYR A 1 -5.45 -14.59 8.63
N ASN A 2 -6.77 -14.71 8.63
CA ASN A 2 -7.64 -14.25 7.54
C ASN A 2 -8.71 -13.33 8.14
N PRO A 3 -8.60 -11.99 8.01
CA PRO A 3 -9.54 -11.07 8.67
C PRO A 3 -11.00 -11.22 8.23
N TRP A 4 -11.24 -11.82 7.06
CA TRP A 4 -12.58 -12.13 6.55
C TRP A 4 -13.17 -13.45 7.09
N ASP A 5 -12.38 -14.32 7.73
CA ASP A 5 -12.85 -15.59 8.31
C ASP A 5 -13.29 -15.42 9.77
N GLN A 6 -14.34 -14.61 9.97
CA GLN A 6 -14.90 -14.34 11.29
C GLN A 6 -15.79 -15.47 11.82
N SER A 7 -16.02 -16.53 11.04
CA SER A 7 -16.95 -17.61 11.41
C SER A 7 -16.26 -18.86 11.94
N LEU A 8 -15.13 -19.26 11.36
CA LEU A 8 -14.44 -20.50 11.72
C LEU A 8 -13.17 -20.25 12.54
N HIS A 9 -12.49 -19.14 12.29
CA HIS A 9 -11.20 -18.82 12.89
C HIS A 9 -11.16 -17.37 13.38
N ASP A 10 -12.16 -16.98 14.17
CA ASP A 10 -12.16 -15.70 14.88
C ASP A 10 -11.10 -15.72 15.99
N GLU A 11 -10.28 -14.68 16.05
CA GLU A 11 -9.22 -14.50 17.04
C GLU A 11 -9.78 -13.97 18.37
N GLY A 12 -11.06 -13.54 18.38
CA GLY A 12 -11.76 -13.07 19.58
C GLY A 12 -11.30 -11.69 20.07
N GLU A 13 -10.50 -10.99 19.26
CA GLU A 13 -9.97 -9.66 19.53
C GLU A 13 -9.98 -8.82 18.24
N PRO A 14 -9.87 -7.49 18.35
CA PRO A 14 -9.85 -6.65 17.17
C PRO A 14 -8.68 -6.93 16.23
N HIS A 15 -8.91 -6.85 14.92
CA HIS A 15 -7.93 -7.16 13.88
C HIS A 15 -6.60 -6.41 14.01
N TRP A 16 -6.63 -5.15 14.49
CA TRP A 16 -5.41 -4.37 14.74
C TRP A 16 -4.55 -4.95 15.87
N THR A 17 -5.17 -5.48 16.91
CA THR A 17 -4.48 -6.16 18.01
C THR A 17 -3.85 -7.47 17.52
N THR A 18 -4.63 -8.28 16.79
CA THR A 18 -4.14 -9.55 16.25
C THR A 18 -2.98 -9.35 15.28
N ILE A 19 -3.10 -8.43 14.31
CA ILE A 19 -2.03 -8.17 13.34
C ILE A 19 -0.77 -7.66 14.04
N ALA A 20 -0.88 -6.72 14.99
CA ALA A 20 0.27 -6.21 15.73
C ALA A 20 0.98 -7.35 16.50
N ARG A 21 0.21 -8.19 17.19
CA ARG A 21 0.72 -9.36 17.91
C ARG A 21 1.43 -10.34 16.98
N LEU A 22 0.80 -10.75 15.88
CA LEU A 22 1.36 -11.71 14.92
C LEU A 22 2.64 -11.19 14.26
N LEU A 23 2.66 -9.91 13.88
CA LEU A 23 3.87 -9.29 13.31
C LEU A 23 5.01 -9.26 14.31
N LYS A 24 4.73 -8.95 15.59
CA LYS A 24 5.75 -9.02 16.64
C LYS A 24 6.25 -10.45 16.88
N GLU A 25 5.35 -11.43 16.92
CA GLU A 25 5.70 -12.85 17.11
C GLU A 25 6.54 -13.41 15.95
N THR A 26 6.26 -12.97 14.72
CA THR A 26 6.95 -13.44 13.51
C THR A 26 8.16 -12.59 13.12
N GLY A 27 8.34 -11.43 13.75
CA GLY A 27 9.38 -10.47 13.39
C GLY A 27 9.10 -9.69 12.11
N GLY A 28 7.84 -9.65 11.65
CA GLY A 28 7.42 -8.86 10.50
C GLY A 28 7.26 -7.38 10.85
N ASP A 29 7.62 -6.49 9.93
CA ASP A 29 7.54 -5.03 10.15
C ASP A 29 6.21 -4.41 9.69
N GLY A 30 5.40 -5.16 8.96
CA GLY A 30 4.19 -4.63 8.36
C GLY A 30 3.35 -5.64 7.61
N PHE A 31 2.28 -5.17 6.99
CA PHE A 31 1.34 -6.00 6.24
C PHE A 31 0.90 -5.32 4.95
N ASN A 32 0.55 -6.13 3.95
CA ASN A 32 -0.09 -5.67 2.72
C ASN A 32 -1.58 -5.37 2.98
N GLY A 33 -2.00 -4.13 2.70
CA GLY A 33 -3.37 -3.64 2.85
C GLY A 33 -4.15 -3.67 1.54
N ASP A 34 -4.17 -4.81 0.84
CA ASP A 34 -5.01 -4.98 -0.35
C ASP A 34 -6.48 -4.70 0.00
N THR A 35 -7.16 -3.91 -0.83
CA THR A 35 -8.51 -3.37 -0.61
C THR A 35 -8.66 -2.40 0.58
N MET A 36 -7.57 -2.07 1.26
CA MET A 36 -7.55 -1.06 2.33
C MET A 36 -6.97 0.26 1.80
N TYR A 37 -7.83 1.24 1.57
CA TYR A 37 -7.44 2.57 1.06
C TYR A 37 -6.72 3.46 2.08
N THR A 38 -6.76 3.13 3.35
CA THR A 38 -6.11 3.92 4.40
C THR A 38 -5.74 3.04 5.59
N MET A 39 -4.62 3.37 6.23
CA MET A 39 -4.25 2.77 7.50
C MET A 39 -5.05 3.45 8.60
N TYR A 40 -6.00 2.73 9.21
CA TYR A 40 -6.71 3.23 10.37
C TYR A 40 -5.77 3.44 11.56
N ARG A 41 -6.07 4.44 12.40
CA ARG A 41 -5.19 4.87 13.50
C ARG A 41 -4.99 3.76 14.54
N GLU A 42 -5.98 2.91 14.70
CA GLU A 42 -6.01 1.76 15.60
C GLU A 42 -4.90 0.75 15.30
N PHE A 43 -4.55 0.55 14.03
CA PHE A 43 -3.41 -0.31 13.65
C PHE A 43 -2.08 0.26 14.14
N TRP A 44 -1.90 1.57 13.97
CA TRP A 44 -0.70 2.25 14.45
C TRP A 44 -0.59 2.19 15.97
N ASP A 45 -1.68 2.56 16.66
CA ASP A 45 -1.74 2.59 18.13
C ASP A 45 -1.55 1.19 18.73
N ALA A 46 -2.07 0.14 18.10
CA ALA A 46 -1.86 -1.25 18.53
C ALA A 46 -0.39 -1.67 18.48
N GLY A 47 0.32 -1.35 17.39
CA GLY A 47 1.75 -1.60 17.27
C GLY A 47 2.56 -0.81 18.31
N GLU A 48 2.22 0.47 18.51
CA GLU A 48 2.85 1.31 19.53
C GLU A 48 2.65 0.75 20.95
N ALA A 49 1.43 0.31 21.28
CA ALA A 49 1.08 -0.22 22.59
C ALA A 49 1.90 -1.47 22.98
N ILE A 50 2.30 -2.29 22.00
CA ILE A 50 3.12 -3.48 22.23
C ILE A 50 4.62 -3.24 22.00
N GLY A 51 5.03 -2.00 21.72
CA GLY A 51 6.42 -1.64 21.43
C GLY A 51 6.97 -2.22 20.12
N HIS A 52 6.09 -2.55 19.16
CA HIS A 52 6.44 -3.08 17.84
C HIS A 52 5.66 -2.28 16.79
N ARG A 53 6.25 -1.17 16.32
CA ARG A 53 5.60 -0.32 15.32
C ARG A 53 5.43 -1.09 14.02
N ILE A 54 4.20 -1.11 13.51
CA ILE A 54 3.85 -1.80 12.28
C ILE A 54 3.58 -0.79 11.17
N VAL A 55 3.84 -1.20 9.94
CA VAL A 55 3.57 -0.40 8.75
C VAL A 55 2.55 -1.11 7.85
N GLY A 56 1.64 -0.34 7.28
CA GLY A 56 0.69 -0.84 6.29
C GLY A 56 1.06 -0.40 4.88
N GLU A 57 1.12 -1.34 3.95
CA GLU A 57 1.18 -1.10 2.50
C GLU A 57 -0.25 -1.01 1.96
N MET A 58 -0.92 0.12 2.21
CA MET A 58 -2.32 0.37 1.84
C MET A 58 -2.49 0.59 0.33
N GLU A 59 -3.54 0.01 -0.25
CA GLU A 59 -3.91 0.17 -1.66
C GLU A 59 -4.22 1.62 -2.02
N ASP A 60 -4.04 1.97 -3.30
CA ASP A 60 -4.17 3.32 -3.86
C ASP A 60 -3.39 4.34 -3.03
N GLY A 61 -2.12 4.03 -2.73
CA GLY A 61 -1.17 4.89 -2.05
C GLY A 61 -1.61 5.31 -0.64
N GLY A 62 -2.57 4.60 -0.03
CA GLY A 62 -3.15 5.03 1.24
C GLY A 62 -3.86 6.39 1.16
N TYR A 63 -4.24 6.84 -0.05
CA TYR A 63 -4.96 8.09 -0.23
C TYR A 63 -6.40 7.92 0.23
N ALA A 64 -6.90 8.92 0.94
CA ALA A 64 -8.33 9.13 0.95
C ALA A 64 -8.78 9.81 -0.33
N GLU A 65 -9.05 8.99 -1.33
CA GLU A 65 -9.79 9.46 -2.47
C GLU A 65 -11.30 9.30 -2.21
N THR A 66 -12.07 10.27 -2.71
CA THR A 66 -13.52 10.43 -2.56
C THR A 66 -14.34 9.34 -3.28
N VAL A 67 -13.79 8.15 -3.48
CA VAL A 67 -14.49 6.96 -3.95
C VAL A 67 -15.15 6.26 -2.77
N GLY A 68 -16.21 6.90 -2.26
CA GLY A 68 -17.33 6.29 -1.54
C GLY A 68 -17.07 5.68 -0.15
N TRP A 69 -15.85 5.30 0.21
CA TRP A 69 -15.59 4.46 1.38
C TRP A 69 -14.35 4.84 2.20
N SER A 70 -13.47 5.71 1.68
CA SER A 70 -12.33 6.17 2.47
C SER A 70 -12.77 7.17 3.55
N GLN A 71 -12.38 6.91 4.80
CA GLN A 71 -12.74 7.73 5.95
C GLN A 71 -11.82 8.95 6.15
N ASP A 72 -10.65 9.00 5.50
CA ASP A 72 -9.62 10.01 5.77
C ASP A 72 -9.57 11.18 4.76
N THR A 73 -10.70 11.82 4.44
CA THR A 73 -10.80 12.90 3.41
C THR A 73 -9.85 14.11 3.56
N ARG A 74 -9.02 14.16 4.61
CA ARG A 74 -8.07 15.22 4.92
C ARG A 74 -6.60 14.76 4.92
N TYR A 75 -6.30 13.54 4.48
CA TYR A 75 -4.94 12.96 4.48
C TYR A 75 -4.28 12.93 5.86
N THR A 76 -5.07 12.83 6.93
CA THR A 76 -4.56 12.80 8.30
C THR A 76 -3.74 11.55 8.60
N SER A 77 -4.03 10.44 7.90
CA SER A 77 -3.31 9.18 7.97
C SER A 77 -1.85 9.29 7.57
N ASN A 78 -1.46 10.30 6.80
CA ASN A 78 -0.04 10.60 6.50
C ASN A 78 0.80 10.87 7.77
N ASN A 79 0.18 11.14 8.92
CA ASN A 79 0.92 11.29 10.17
C ASN A 79 1.45 9.96 10.72
N TRP A 80 0.78 8.84 10.41
CA TRP A 80 1.08 7.50 10.96
C TRP A 80 1.22 6.39 9.91
N SER A 81 0.91 6.65 8.64
CA SER A 81 1.03 5.68 7.54
C SER A 81 2.19 6.07 6.61
N PRO A 82 3.41 5.55 6.83
CA PRO A 82 4.55 5.90 6.00
C PRO A 82 4.58 5.17 4.66
N MET A 83 3.87 4.04 4.50
CA MET A 83 3.90 3.21 3.30
C MET A 83 2.52 3.00 2.67
N GLY A 84 2.51 2.43 1.47
CA GLY A 84 1.33 2.19 0.63
C GLY A 84 1.76 1.86 -0.80
N TRP A 85 0.86 1.26 -1.57
CA TRP A 85 1.11 0.94 -2.97
C TRP A 85 -0.04 1.43 -3.84
N GLY A 86 0.21 1.75 -5.10
CA GLY A 86 -0.88 2.17 -5.98
C GLY A 86 -0.49 2.36 -7.43
N TYR A 87 -1.49 2.71 -8.23
CA TYR A 87 -1.33 2.94 -9.66
C TYR A 87 -0.96 4.40 -9.95
N PHE A 88 0.05 4.59 -10.78
CA PHE A 88 0.51 5.91 -11.22
C PHE A 88 -0.10 6.24 -12.58
N GLY A 89 -1.43 6.33 -12.63
CA GLY A 89 -2.21 6.61 -13.83
C GLY A 89 -2.99 7.92 -13.72
N ASN A 90 -3.07 8.69 -14.81
CA ASN A 90 -3.91 9.90 -14.88
C ASN A 90 -5.41 9.52 -14.90
N GLY A 91 -5.96 9.25 -13.72
CA GLY A 91 -7.39 8.93 -13.54
C GLY A 91 -7.78 7.48 -13.85
N ASN A 92 -6.85 6.62 -14.28
CA ASN A 92 -7.11 5.20 -14.49
C ASN A 92 -6.64 4.39 -13.27
N LYS A 93 -7.59 3.85 -12.51
CA LYS A 93 -7.37 3.20 -11.21
C LYS A 93 -6.90 1.74 -11.28
N LEU A 94 -6.55 1.28 -12.48
CA LEU A 94 -6.26 -0.12 -12.74
C LEU A 94 -4.93 -0.33 -13.44
N MET A 95 -4.24 0.74 -13.87
CA MET A 95 -3.01 0.66 -14.64
C MET A 95 -2.10 1.86 -14.32
N ALA A 96 -0.79 1.61 -14.18
CA ALA A 96 0.22 2.65 -14.05
C ALA A 96 0.70 3.08 -15.45
N PHE A 97 -0.21 3.63 -16.25
CA PHE A 97 0.07 4.02 -17.63
C PHE A 97 -0.67 5.31 -17.99
N SER A 98 0.01 6.45 -17.90
CA SER A 98 -0.03 7.52 -18.90
C SER A 98 0.61 8.79 -18.35
N TYR A 99 1.76 9.18 -18.92
CA TYR A 99 2.11 10.59 -18.97
C TYR A 99 1.24 11.24 -20.05
N SER A 100 0.23 12.00 -19.63
CA SER A 100 -0.55 12.78 -20.58
C SER A 100 0.21 14.02 -21.04
N TYR A 101 1.13 14.53 -20.21
CA TYR A 101 1.93 15.72 -20.51
C TYR A 101 3.22 15.83 -19.64
N GLU A 102 3.19 15.51 -18.33
CA GLU A 102 4.38 15.49 -17.45
C GLU A 102 4.44 14.30 -16.46
N PRO A 103 5.63 14.01 -15.87
CA PRO A 103 5.73 13.03 -14.82
C PRO A 103 4.91 13.31 -13.57
N SER A 104 3.93 12.45 -13.30
CA SER A 104 3.15 12.51 -12.07
C SER A 104 4.00 12.08 -10.88
N ILE A 105 3.88 12.85 -9.79
CA ILE A 105 4.55 12.61 -8.51
C ILE A 105 3.52 12.10 -7.51
N ASP A 106 3.94 11.20 -6.63
CA ASP A 106 3.11 10.80 -5.48
C ASP A 106 2.72 12.03 -4.63
N ARG A 107 1.41 12.26 -4.50
CA ARG A 107 0.87 13.46 -3.85
C ARG A 107 1.15 13.48 -2.35
N ILE A 108 1.07 12.34 -1.64
CA ILE A 108 1.31 12.31 -0.19
C ILE A 108 2.80 12.50 0.09
N LYS A 109 3.67 11.91 -0.73
CA LYS A 109 5.12 12.09 -0.68
C LYS A 109 5.50 13.55 -0.91
N TRP A 110 4.86 14.22 -1.87
CA TRP A 110 5.04 15.66 -2.07
C TRP A 110 4.59 16.48 -0.84
N LEU A 111 3.49 16.08 -0.19
CA LEU A 111 2.94 16.75 0.99
C LEU A 111 3.65 16.40 2.30
N ASP A 112 4.53 15.39 2.36
CA ASP A 112 5.32 15.06 3.54
C ASP A 112 6.71 15.72 3.46
N PRO A 113 6.89 16.94 4.00
CA PRO A 113 8.16 17.67 3.92
C PRO A 113 9.31 16.98 4.65
N ARG A 114 9.02 15.95 5.46
CA ARG A 114 10.01 15.16 6.20
C ARG A 114 10.54 13.97 5.39
N GLY A 115 9.96 13.68 4.22
CA GLY A 115 10.39 12.59 3.35
C GLY A 115 10.23 11.19 3.96
N ARG A 116 9.23 10.97 4.81
CA ARG A 116 8.98 9.67 5.47
C ARG A 116 8.10 8.76 4.61
N ARG A 117 7.41 9.31 3.61
CA ARG A 117 6.49 8.55 2.75
C ARG A 117 7.22 7.77 1.65
N MET A 118 6.96 6.47 1.59
CA MET A 118 7.39 5.58 0.51
C MET A 118 6.18 4.88 -0.11
N THR A 119 5.76 5.31 -1.29
CA THR A 119 4.66 4.66 -2.02
C THR A 119 5.20 3.78 -3.12
N HIS A 120 4.89 2.49 -3.09
CA HIS A 120 5.29 1.58 -4.14
C HIS A 120 4.38 1.69 -5.37
N VAL A 121 5.00 1.80 -6.55
CA VAL A 121 4.25 1.72 -7.80
C VAL A 121 3.76 0.29 -7.98
N ASN A 122 2.51 0.11 -8.38
CA ASN A 122 1.97 -1.18 -8.75
C ASN A 122 1.31 -1.11 -10.13
N ASP A 123 1.48 -2.17 -10.90
CA ASP A 123 0.65 -2.47 -12.05
C ASP A 123 0.39 -3.97 -12.11
N ARG A 124 -0.39 -4.47 -11.15
CA ARG A 124 -0.58 -5.91 -10.92
C ARG A 124 -1.12 -6.68 -12.11
N TRP A 125 -1.82 -6.03 -13.03
CA TRP A 125 -2.39 -6.67 -14.22
C TRP A 125 -1.51 -6.52 -15.47
N SER A 126 -0.43 -5.75 -15.39
CA SER A 126 0.45 -5.55 -16.54
C SER A 126 1.46 -6.68 -16.70
N ILE A 127 1.59 -7.15 -17.95
CA ILE A 127 2.63 -8.07 -18.38
C ILE A 127 3.93 -7.32 -18.69
N ASP A 128 3.83 -6.05 -19.12
CA ASP A 128 4.97 -5.16 -19.40
C ASP A 128 5.12 -4.14 -18.26
N ARG A 129 6.23 -4.20 -17.53
CA ARG A 129 6.47 -3.34 -16.36
C ARG A 129 7.44 -2.20 -16.64
N HIS A 130 7.84 -1.99 -17.89
CA HIS A 130 8.79 -0.93 -18.21
C HIS A 130 8.31 0.45 -17.71
N SER A 131 7.06 0.81 -17.99
CA SER A 131 6.46 2.07 -17.54
C SER A 131 6.45 2.20 -16.02
N PRO A 132 5.83 1.28 -15.23
CA PRO A 132 5.82 1.42 -13.79
C PRO A 132 7.21 1.37 -13.14
N MET A 133 8.18 0.66 -13.72
CA MET A 133 9.58 0.70 -13.23
C MET A 133 10.20 2.08 -13.42
N GLN A 134 9.98 2.72 -14.57
CA GLN A 134 10.41 4.10 -14.77
C GLN A 134 9.72 5.05 -13.78
N PHE A 135 8.41 4.86 -13.53
CA PHE A 135 7.69 5.65 -12.53
C PHE A 135 8.32 5.52 -11.15
N ALA A 136 8.61 4.28 -10.72
CA ALA A 136 9.25 4.00 -9.44
C ALA A 136 10.61 4.70 -9.35
N HIS A 137 11.43 4.56 -10.41
CA HIS A 137 12.75 5.18 -10.50
C HIS A 137 12.69 6.72 -10.40
N PHE A 138 11.89 7.38 -11.25
CA PHE A 138 11.81 8.85 -11.26
C PHE A 138 11.16 9.45 -10.02
N ASN A 139 10.26 8.71 -9.36
CA ASN A 139 9.70 9.13 -8.08
C ASN A 139 10.61 8.82 -6.89
N GLY A 140 11.71 8.07 -7.08
CA GLY A 140 12.56 7.59 -5.98
C GLY A 140 11.77 6.74 -4.98
N VAL A 141 10.94 5.84 -5.50
CA VAL A 141 10.14 4.87 -4.74
C VAL A 141 10.38 3.47 -5.27
N GLY A 142 9.91 2.44 -4.55
CA GLY A 142 9.98 1.06 -5.02
C GLY A 142 8.78 0.64 -5.88
N TYR A 143 8.71 -0.65 -6.16
CA TYR A 143 7.62 -1.29 -6.89
C TYR A 143 7.04 -2.45 -6.07
N GLU A 144 5.73 -2.56 -6.05
CA GLU A 144 4.99 -3.63 -5.37
C GLU A 144 4.94 -4.86 -6.28
N SER A 145 5.80 -5.84 -6.02
CA SER A 145 6.08 -7.01 -6.86
C SER A 145 4.96 -8.07 -6.84
N TRP A 146 3.77 -7.69 -7.30
CA TRP A 146 2.68 -8.64 -7.55
C TRP A 146 3.00 -9.52 -8.76
N GLU A 147 3.68 -10.64 -8.52
CA GLU A 147 3.93 -11.67 -9.53
C GLU A 147 2.87 -12.77 -9.52
N ASN A 148 2.19 -13.01 -8.40
CA ASN A 148 1.08 -13.95 -8.32
C ASN A 148 -0.18 -13.21 -7.89
N VAL A 149 -1.07 -12.99 -8.86
CA VAL A 149 -2.37 -12.37 -8.65
C VAL A 149 -3.42 -13.45 -8.66
N TRP A 150 -3.64 -14.05 -7.49
CA TRP A 150 -4.72 -15.01 -7.22
C TRP A 150 -4.72 -16.19 -8.21
N GLY A 151 -3.54 -16.74 -8.48
CA GLY A 151 -3.33 -17.86 -9.41
C GLY A 151 -2.96 -17.45 -10.83
N VAL A 152 -3.02 -16.16 -11.15
CA VAL A 152 -2.45 -15.61 -12.40
C VAL A 152 -1.01 -15.22 -12.14
N TYR A 153 -0.08 -15.91 -12.78
CA TYR A 153 1.35 -15.63 -12.61
C TYR A 153 1.85 -14.69 -13.71
N MET A 154 2.37 -13.53 -13.30
CA MET A 154 2.91 -12.47 -14.13
C MET A 154 4.36 -12.21 -13.75
N THR A 155 5.28 -13.08 -14.17
CA THR A 155 6.71 -12.99 -13.82
C THR A 155 7.36 -11.73 -14.34
N PHE A 156 8.35 -11.22 -13.61
CA PHE A 156 9.28 -10.22 -14.13
C PHE A 156 10.21 -10.83 -15.17
N THR A 157 10.44 -10.08 -16.25
CA THR A 157 11.34 -10.48 -17.33
C THR A 157 12.53 -9.53 -17.39
N GLN A 158 13.60 -9.93 -18.08
CA GLN A 158 14.75 -9.04 -18.32
C GLN A 158 14.38 -7.74 -19.07
N ARG A 159 13.21 -7.69 -19.74
CA ARG A 159 12.73 -6.47 -20.42
C ARG A 159 12.27 -5.41 -19.44
N ASP A 160 11.89 -5.80 -18.22
CA ASP A 160 11.35 -4.88 -17.21
C ASP A 160 12.45 -4.06 -16.51
N ALA A 161 13.73 -4.42 -16.68
CA ALA A 161 14.90 -3.78 -16.05
C ALA A 161 15.44 -2.56 -16.82
#